data_AF-A0AA41ER93-F1
#
_entry.id   AF-A0AA41ER93-F1
#
_cell.length_a   1.000
_cell.length_b   1.000
_cell.length_c   1.000
_cell.angle_alpha   90.00
_cell.angle_beta   90.00
_cell.angle_gamma   90.00
#
_symmetry.space_group_name_H-M   'P 1'
#
loop_
_entity.id
_entity.type
_entity.pdbx_description
1 polymer ?
#
loop_
_entity_poly.entity_id
_entity_poly.type
_entity_poly.pdbx_seq_one_letter_code
_entity_poly.pdbx_strand_id
1 'polypeptide(L)'
;MASNDEQRSATTIFTTAAQSIAARLIANKTTAKFTKAEISTTNLFNQSVTELQVLTSLDNVQQTADINTVTVINDNTVDVNVAIDQTKAPNDYQMNSVGLFAVDGDGKEVLYSVTVLKDPVYIHQDAMGSALGIDLETVVGQSKNVDLSINPAGAVTNEALKVTLADYVKTDDVEKLIPATVIDGSKPADFKEPVTLEKGAVDGAGNAIATAKDVSDGDAKTLTSAKDYADTQTSGKADDSTVVHTADMRKPASQVASIDEVNVKQDKLDYTPANDANMFHRSPDTGAVAESGNFPGLQVKGVSVATSDDLNNYYHANASDDAALAAAKAATVPGIFWFEEA
;
A
#
# COMPACT_ATOMS: atom_id res chain seq x y z
N MET A 1 -19.65 53.22 62.58
CA MET A 1 -19.31 52.34 61.45
C MET A 1 -17.80 52.39 61.33
N ALA A 2 -17.10 51.36 61.80
CA ALA A 2 -15.65 51.24 61.61
C ALA A 2 -15.38 51.24 60.09
N SER A 3 -14.40 52.01 59.63
CA SER A 3 -14.08 52.05 58.21
C SER A 3 -13.61 50.65 57.76
N ASN A 4 -13.77 50.31 56.48
CA ASN A 4 -13.37 49.02 55.93
C ASN A 4 -11.87 48.70 56.15
N ASP A 5 -11.07 49.73 56.47
CA ASP A 5 -9.64 49.66 56.78
C ASP A 5 -9.36 49.11 58.19
N GLU A 6 -10.28 49.27 59.15
CA GLU A 6 -10.12 48.76 60.53
C GLU A 6 -10.35 47.24 60.66
N GLN A 7 -10.85 46.59 59.59
CA GLN A 7 -11.12 45.15 59.54
C GLN A 7 -10.04 44.34 58.82
N ARG A 8 -9.07 44.96 58.13
CA ARG A 8 -8.03 44.20 57.41
C ARG A 8 -6.96 43.73 58.41
N SER A 9 -6.73 42.41 58.45
CA SER A 9 -5.65 41.79 59.24
C SER A 9 -4.27 42.02 58.64
N ALA A 10 -4.21 42.36 57.34
CA ALA A 10 -2.98 42.72 56.63
C ALA A 10 -3.24 43.80 55.57
N THR A 11 -2.26 44.67 55.37
CA THR A 11 -2.30 45.75 54.37
C THR A 11 -1.04 45.74 53.53
N THR A 12 -1.19 45.75 52.20
CA THR A 12 -0.08 45.80 51.25
C THR A 12 0.05 47.21 50.67
N ILE A 13 1.25 47.78 50.78
CA ILE A 13 1.59 49.11 50.29
C ILE A 13 2.69 49.00 49.22
N PHE A 14 2.52 49.66 48.07
CA PHE A 14 3.55 49.74 47.03
C PHE A 14 4.65 50.71 47.41
N THR A 15 5.88 50.38 47.06
CA THR A 15 6.98 51.36 47.12
C THR A 15 6.90 52.35 45.96
N THR A 16 7.62 53.47 46.05
CA THR A 16 7.79 54.42 44.95
C THR A 16 8.43 53.73 43.72
N ALA A 17 9.30 52.74 43.94
CA ALA A 17 9.89 51.95 42.86
C ALA A 17 8.84 51.10 42.13
N ALA A 18 7.94 50.44 42.87
CA ALA A 18 6.83 49.70 42.27
C ALA A 18 5.85 50.58 41.51
N GLN A 19 5.53 51.77 42.02
CA GLN A 19 4.67 52.72 41.30
C GLN A 19 5.29 53.11 39.93
N SER A 20 6.61 53.29 39.88
CA SER A 20 7.34 53.54 38.63
C SER A 20 7.32 52.34 37.68
N ILE A 21 7.51 51.12 38.20
CA ILE A 21 7.40 49.89 37.41
C ILE A 21 5.98 49.72 36.88
N ALA A 22 4.95 49.85 37.72
CA ALA A 22 3.55 49.74 37.35
C ALA A 22 3.15 50.73 36.25
N ALA A 23 3.59 51.99 36.34
CA ALA A 23 3.36 52.98 35.29
C ALA A 23 4.01 52.59 33.95
N ARG A 24 5.22 52.01 33.99
CA ARG A 24 5.90 51.52 32.77
C ARG A 24 5.26 50.23 32.23
N LEU A 25 4.74 49.36 33.08
CA LEU A 25 3.96 48.18 32.67
C LEU A 25 2.70 48.60 31.92
N ILE A 26 1.95 49.58 32.44
CA ILE A 26 0.76 50.17 31.76
C ILE A 26 1.14 50.75 30.39
N ALA A 27 2.30 51.40 30.31
CA ALA A 27 2.80 51.95 29.05
C ALA A 27 3.39 50.90 28.08
N ASN A 28 3.38 49.61 28.43
CA ASN A 28 4.03 48.52 27.68
C ASN A 28 5.53 48.79 27.41
N LYS A 29 6.21 49.44 28.35
CA LYS A 29 7.63 49.84 28.22
C LYS A 29 8.60 48.96 28.97
N THR A 30 8.11 48.04 29.81
CA THR A 30 8.93 47.12 30.59
C THR A 30 8.14 45.84 30.84
N THR A 31 8.82 44.82 31.35
CA THR A 31 8.23 43.63 31.97
C THR A 31 8.61 43.61 33.45
N ALA A 32 7.93 42.81 34.27
CA ALA A 32 8.28 42.64 35.68
C ALA A 32 8.21 41.16 36.08
N LYS A 33 9.12 40.72 36.95
CA LYS A 33 9.17 39.38 37.52
C LYS A 33 9.35 39.47 39.02
N PHE A 34 8.48 38.82 39.79
CA PHE A 34 8.69 38.65 41.22
C PHE A 34 9.78 37.62 41.47
N THR A 35 10.72 37.96 42.36
CA THR A 35 11.94 37.17 42.55
C THR A 35 11.97 36.45 43.88
N LYS A 36 11.55 37.12 44.96
CA LYS A 36 11.59 36.60 46.33
C LYS A 36 10.65 37.39 47.23
N ALA A 37 10.36 36.83 48.40
CA ALA A 37 9.76 37.55 49.51
C ALA A 37 10.69 37.50 50.74
N GLU A 38 10.82 38.61 51.46
CA GLU A 38 11.58 38.67 52.71
C GLU A 38 10.62 38.78 53.89
N ILE A 39 10.80 37.91 54.88
CA ILE A 39 9.92 37.80 56.04
C ILE A 39 10.60 38.45 57.24
N SER A 40 9.96 39.45 57.84
CA SER A 40 10.54 40.29 58.89
C SER A 40 9.72 40.27 60.19
N THR A 41 10.42 40.35 61.31
CA THR A 41 9.86 40.56 62.66
C THR A 41 9.64 42.04 62.98
N THR A 42 10.02 42.95 62.08
CA THR A 42 9.81 44.38 62.28
C THR A 42 8.31 44.70 62.12
N ASN A 43 7.71 45.23 63.18
CA ASN A 43 6.33 45.71 63.14
C ASN A 43 6.25 47.09 62.50
N LEU A 44 5.68 47.13 61.29
CA LEU A 44 5.50 48.33 60.50
C LEU A 44 4.01 48.73 60.37
N PHE A 45 3.10 48.05 61.09
CA PHE A 45 1.65 48.24 60.94
C PHE A 45 1.17 49.66 61.27
N ASN A 46 1.85 50.33 62.21
CA ASN A 46 1.51 51.69 62.63
C ASN A 46 2.28 52.78 61.86
N GLN A 47 3.12 52.41 60.88
CA GLN A 47 3.80 53.39 60.05
C GLN A 47 2.84 54.00 59.02
N SER A 48 3.09 55.25 58.65
CA SER A 48 2.30 55.89 57.61
C SER A 48 2.56 55.28 56.24
N VAL A 49 1.56 55.36 55.35
CA VAL A 49 1.70 54.91 53.96
C VAL A 49 2.89 55.56 53.26
N THR A 50 3.18 56.83 53.54
CA THR A 50 4.32 57.56 52.97
C THR A 50 5.67 57.04 53.44
N GLU A 51 5.77 56.60 54.69
CA GLU A 51 7.01 55.98 55.21
C GLU A 51 7.23 54.60 54.60
N LEU A 52 6.17 53.81 54.46
CA LEU A 52 6.22 52.49 53.83
C LEU A 52 6.55 52.58 52.33
N GLN A 53 6.06 53.62 51.64
CA GLN A 53 6.29 53.84 50.21
C GLN A 53 7.76 54.10 49.86
N VAL A 54 8.53 54.72 50.76
CA VAL A 54 9.93 55.06 50.49
C VAL A 54 10.93 53.95 50.87
N LEU A 55 10.44 52.84 51.43
CA LEU A 55 11.28 51.70 51.79
C LEU A 55 11.91 51.06 50.55
N THR A 56 13.15 50.60 50.73
CA THR A 56 13.92 49.87 49.70
C THR A 56 14.37 48.49 50.18
N SER A 57 14.27 48.22 51.49
CA SER A 57 14.54 46.95 52.16
C SER A 57 13.72 46.87 53.46
N LEU A 58 13.69 45.68 54.07
CA LEU A 58 13.15 45.50 55.43
C LEU A 58 14.29 45.25 56.42
N ASP A 59 14.11 45.71 57.66
CA ASP A 59 15.01 45.39 58.78
C ASP A 59 14.60 44.07 59.45
N ASN A 60 15.50 43.44 60.19
CA ASN A 60 15.24 42.22 60.97
C ASN A 60 14.59 41.07 60.16
N VAL A 61 15.05 40.88 58.92
CA VAL A 61 14.64 39.75 58.07
C VAL A 61 15.10 38.45 58.70
N GLN A 62 14.16 37.53 58.95
CA GLN A 62 14.45 36.21 59.51
C GLN A 62 14.75 35.19 58.42
N GLN A 63 14.07 35.29 57.28
CA GLN A 63 14.30 34.42 56.13
C GLN A 63 13.81 35.04 54.83
N THR A 64 14.37 34.51 53.73
CA THR A 64 13.91 34.75 52.37
C THR A 64 13.12 33.54 51.90
N ALA A 65 11.93 33.79 51.34
CA ALA A 65 11.04 32.80 50.78
C ALA A 65 10.99 32.91 49.26
N ASP A 66 10.88 31.76 48.61
CA ASP A 66 10.78 31.66 47.16
C ASP A 66 9.33 31.92 46.70
N ILE A 67 9.18 32.52 45.53
CA ILE A 67 7.86 32.72 44.92
C ILE A 67 7.36 31.38 44.38
N ASN A 68 6.24 30.89 44.90
CA ASN A 68 5.67 29.62 44.51
C ASN A 68 4.82 29.73 43.24
N THR A 69 3.84 30.63 43.18
CA THR A 69 3.09 30.85 41.94
C THR A 69 2.71 32.32 41.80
N VAL A 70 2.59 32.79 40.57
CA VAL A 70 1.99 34.09 40.25
C VAL A 70 0.79 33.82 39.37
N THR A 71 -0.40 34.17 39.84
CA THR A 71 -1.64 33.99 39.10
C THR A 71 -2.32 35.33 38.84
N VAL A 72 -2.94 35.49 37.68
CA VAL A 72 -3.64 36.73 37.32
C VAL A 72 -5.05 36.67 37.90
N ILE A 73 -5.39 37.63 38.76
CA ILE A 73 -6.77 37.81 39.23
C ILE A 73 -7.57 38.64 38.21
N ASN A 74 -6.97 39.74 37.73
CA ASN A 74 -7.56 40.62 36.72
C ASN A 74 -6.47 41.42 35.98
N ASP A 75 -6.86 42.35 35.09
CA ASP A 75 -5.94 43.12 34.24
C ASP A 75 -4.90 43.94 35.01
N ASN A 76 -5.16 44.26 36.28
CA ASN A 76 -4.31 45.12 37.10
C ASN A 76 -3.85 44.46 38.41
N THR A 77 -4.28 43.24 38.72
CA THR A 77 -3.96 42.58 39.98
C THR A 77 -3.53 41.14 39.74
N VAL A 78 -2.45 40.76 40.41
CA VAL A 78 -1.94 39.39 40.47
C VAL A 78 -1.89 38.93 41.91
N ASP A 79 -2.13 37.63 42.08
CA ASP A 79 -1.88 36.93 43.33
C ASP A 79 -0.50 36.29 43.28
N VAL A 80 0.31 36.56 44.29
CA VAL A 80 1.67 36.03 44.42
C VAL A 80 1.70 35.10 45.63
N ASN A 81 1.66 33.80 45.36
CA ASN A 81 1.80 32.77 46.39
C ASN A 81 3.29 32.65 46.76
N VAL A 82 3.59 32.80 48.04
CA VAL A 82 4.93 32.70 48.62
C VAL A 82 4.98 31.45 49.49
N ALA A 83 5.98 30.61 49.29
CA ALA A 83 6.21 29.42 50.12
C ALA A 83 7.31 29.70 51.15
N ILE A 84 6.89 29.83 52.41
CA ILE A 84 7.79 29.99 53.56
C ILE A 84 8.22 28.60 54.01
N ASP A 85 9.41 28.19 53.56
CA ASP A 85 10.05 26.93 53.98
C ASP A 85 10.47 27.02 55.46
N GLN A 86 9.82 26.24 56.32
CA GLN A 86 10.07 26.25 57.77
C GLN A 86 11.36 25.53 58.16
N THR A 87 11.99 24.79 57.22
CA THR A 87 13.33 24.20 57.44
C THR A 87 14.43 25.26 57.41
N LYS A 88 14.18 26.38 56.69
CA LYS A 88 15.10 27.51 56.57
C LYS A 88 14.91 28.56 57.66
N ALA A 89 13.91 28.41 58.52
CA ALA A 89 13.69 29.30 59.65
C ALA A 89 14.84 29.18 60.66
N PRO A 90 15.43 30.29 61.13
CA PRO A 90 16.53 30.24 62.10
C PRO A 90 16.07 29.81 63.50
N ASN A 91 14.82 30.11 63.86
CA ASN A 91 14.14 29.79 65.12
C ASN A 91 12.64 30.06 64.96
N ASP A 92 11.86 29.85 66.02
CA ASP A 92 10.47 30.29 66.07
C ASP A 92 10.38 31.83 66.12
N TYR A 93 9.66 32.44 65.17
CA TYR A 93 9.56 33.89 65.07
C TYR A 93 8.17 34.38 64.68
N GLN A 94 7.92 35.67 64.91
CA GLN A 94 6.69 36.35 64.52
C GLN A 94 6.88 37.06 63.18
N MET A 95 6.11 36.68 62.17
CA MET A 95 6.01 37.43 60.92
C MET A 95 5.12 38.65 61.14
N ASN A 96 5.73 39.83 61.12
CA ASN A 96 5.07 41.12 61.26
C ASN A 96 4.95 41.88 59.93
N SER A 97 5.94 41.70 59.05
CA SER A 97 5.93 42.30 57.72
C SER A 97 6.58 41.38 56.69
N VAL A 98 6.13 41.53 55.44
CA VAL A 98 6.63 40.80 54.27
C VAL A 98 6.98 41.79 53.18
N GLY A 99 8.20 41.70 52.67
CA GLY A 99 8.69 42.52 51.56
C GLY A 99 8.73 41.69 50.29
N LEU A 100 7.89 42.01 49.31
CA LEU A 100 7.89 41.35 48.01
C LEU A 100 8.84 42.07 47.06
N PHE A 101 9.77 41.35 46.44
CA PHE A 101 10.74 41.92 45.51
C PHE A 101 10.41 41.57 44.07
N ALA A 102 10.76 42.49 43.17
CA ALA A 102 10.62 42.31 41.73
C ALA A 102 11.81 42.89 40.98
N VAL A 103 12.08 42.30 39.82
CA VAL A 103 13.02 42.80 38.82
C VAL A 103 12.21 43.23 37.60
N ASP A 104 12.51 44.39 37.04
CA ASP A 104 11.94 44.86 35.78
C ASP A 104 12.84 44.52 34.58
N GLY A 105 12.44 44.93 33.37
CA GLY A 105 13.25 44.74 32.16
C GLY A 105 14.65 45.38 32.19
N ASP A 106 14.91 46.29 33.13
CA ASP A 106 16.22 46.94 33.32
C ASP A 106 17.15 46.10 34.24
N GLY A 107 16.66 44.99 34.79
CA GLY A 107 17.45 44.02 35.56
C GLY A 107 17.74 44.43 37.01
N LYS A 108 17.19 45.55 37.49
CA LYS A 108 17.39 46.00 38.87
C LYS A 108 16.32 45.40 39.79
N GLU A 109 16.74 44.63 40.78
CA GLU A 109 15.85 44.15 41.84
C GLU A 109 15.48 45.29 42.79
N VAL A 110 14.19 45.44 43.06
CA VAL A 110 13.65 46.45 43.98
C VAL A 110 12.60 45.83 44.88
N LEU A 111 12.46 46.39 46.08
CA LEU A 111 11.31 46.13 46.95
C LEU A 111 10.05 46.66 46.26
N TYR A 112 9.17 45.76 45.84
CA TYR A 112 7.97 46.09 45.09
C TYR A 112 6.82 46.50 46.04
N SER A 113 6.54 45.69 47.05
CA SER A 113 5.52 46.01 48.04
C SER A 113 5.90 45.55 49.43
N VAL A 114 5.33 46.24 50.42
CA VAL A 114 5.45 45.89 51.84
C VAL A 114 4.06 45.53 52.35
N THR A 115 3.90 44.29 52.79
CA THR A 115 2.69 43.80 53.47
C THR A 115 2.93 43.85 54.96
N VAL A 116 2.11 44.61 55.69
CA VAL A 116 2.17 44.76 57.14
C VAL A 116 0.99 44.05 57.79
N LEU A 117 1.23 43.33 58.88
CA LEU A 117 0.22 42.53 59.57
C LEU A 117 -0.18 43.21 60.89
N LYS A 118 -1.49 43.30 61.14
CA LYS A 118 -2.04 43.82 62.41
C LYS A 118 -1.69 42.90 63.56
N ASP A 119 -1.99 41.61 63.37
CA ASP A 119 -1.68 40.52 64.28
C ASP A 119 -0.59 39.66 63.63
N PRO A 120 0.56 39.44 64.29
CA PRO A 120 1.64 38.66 63.71
C PRO A 120 1.25 37.20 63.51
N VAL A 121 1.79 36.58 62.47
CA VAL A 121 1.69 35.13 62.24
C VAL A 121 2.92 34.46 62.85
N TYR A 122 2.71 33.45 63.70
CA TYR A 122 3.80 32.72 64.31
C TYR A 122 4.32 31.63 63.36
N ILE A 123 5.60 31.66 63.05
CA ILE A 123 6.30 30.68 62.22
C ILE A 123 7.16 29.82 63.14
N HIS A 124 6.95 28.50 63.09
CA HIS A 124 7.78 27.56 63.82
C HIS A 124 8.91 27.05 62.94
N GLN A 125 10.08 26.81 63.53
CA GLN A 125 11.14 26.07 62.88
C GLN A 125 10.74 24.57 62.84
N ASP A 126 10.66 24.01 61.64
CA ASP A 126 10.38 22.58 61.44
C ASP A 126 11.47 21.95 60.58
N ALA A 127 12.33 21.16 61.22
CA ALA A 127 13.40 20.43 60.56
C ALA A 127 12.90 19.29 59.65
N MET A 128 11.62 18.87 59.76
CA MET A 128 11.05 17.75 59.01
C MET A 128 10.39 18.13 57.69
N GLY A 129 10.36 19.41 57.31
CA GLY A 129 9.99 19.82 55.95
C GLY A 129 8.65 20.52 55.76
N SER A 130 8.05 21.13 56.79
CA SER A 130 6.82 21.92 56.61
C SER A 130 7.06 23.23 55.85
N ALA A 131 6.04 23.69 55.12
CA ALA A 131 6.04 25.00 54.49
C ALA A 131 4.70 25.70 54.76
N LEU A 132 4.76 27.02 54.98
CA LEU A 132 3.57 27.87 55.08
C LEU A 132 3.42 28.65 53.77
N GLY A 133 2.29 28.45 53.08
CA GLY A 133 1.90 29.26 51.93
C GLY A 133 1.20 30.54 52.39
N ILE A 134 1.58 31.68 51.82
CA ILE A 134 0.84 32.94 51.94
C ILE A 134 0.55 33.53 50.56
N ASP A 135 -0.65 34.06 50.39
CA ASP A 135 -1.10 34.71 49.16
C ASP A 135 -1.00 36.23 49.31
N LEU A 136 -0.25 36.87 48.42
CA LEU A 136 -0.06 38.31 48.37
C LEU A 136 -0.76 38.89 47.14
N GLU A 137 -1.97 39.40 47.34
CA GLU A 137 -2.68 40.15 46.30
C GLU A 137 -2.01 41.51 46.09
N THR A 138 -1.45 41.70 44.90
CA THR A 138 -0.64 42.87 44.56
C THR A 138 -1.06 43.45 43.21
N VAL A 139 -1.22 44.77 43.18
CA VAL A 139 -1.60 45.51 41.96
C VAL A 139 -0.35 45.66 41.10
N VAL A 140 -0.44 45.17 39.88
CA VAL A 140 0.55 45.29 38.81
C VAL A 140 -0.12 46.06 37.70
N GLY A 141 0.34 47.29 37.43
CA GLY A 141 -0.38 48.22 36.55
C GLY A 141 -0.93 47.61 35.25
N GLN A 142 -0.23 46.61 34.68
CA GLN A 142 -0.79 45.72 33.66
C GLN A 142 -0.28 44.27 33.84
N SER A 143 -1.16 43.34 34.20
CA SER A 143 -0.80 41.94 34.55
C SER A 143 -0.27 41.13 33.37
N LYS A 144 -0.67 41.46 32.13
CA LYS A 144 -0.13 40.84 30.90
C LYS A 144 1.39 41.01 30.74
N ASN A 145 1.96 42.06 31.33
CA ASN A 145 3.39 42.37 31.24
C ASN A 145 4.17 41.86 32.46
N VAL A 146 3.54 41.06 33.31
CA VAL A 146 4.18 40.38 34.46
C VAL A 146 4.51 38.95 34.06
N ASP A 147 5.75 38.53 34.33
CA ASP A 147 6.20 37.15 34.14
C ASP A 147 5.52 36.25 35.17
N LEU A 148 4.72 35.30 34.69
CA LEU A 148 4.03 34.33 35.53
C LEU A 148 5.05 33.28 35.96
N SER A 149 5.48 33.35 37.21
CA SER A 149 6.35 32.34 37.80
C SER A 149 5.51 31.18 38.34
N ILE A 150 5.89 29.94 38.03
CA ILE A 150 5.39 28.73 38.67
C ILE A 150 6.62 27.98 39.22
N ASN A 151 6.70 27.86 40.53
CA ASN A 151 7.68 27.08 41.25
C ASN A 151 7.36 25.60 41.06
N PRO A 152 8.31 24.83 40.51
CA PRO A 152 8.09 23.45 40.10
C PRO A 152 7.98 22.44 41.25
N ALA A 153 7.74 22.85 42.50
CA ALA A 153 7.49 21.92 43.61
C ALA A 153 6.22 21.05 43.41
N GLY A 154 5.43 21.29 42.36
CA GLY A 154 4.39 20.39 41.86
C GLY A 154 3.97 20.62 40.41
N ALA A 155 4.68 21.46 39.65
CA ALA A 155 4.35 21.79 38.27
C ALA A 155 5.43 21.28 37.30
N VAL A 156 4.98 20.78 36.15
CA VAL A 156 5.86 20.35 35.06
C VAL A 156 6.62 21.58 34.54
N THR A 157 7.94 21.58 34.66
CA THR A 157 8.78 22.67 34.13
C THR A 157 8.62 22.78 32.61
N ASN A 158 8.82 23.96 32.03
CA ASN A 158 8.79 24.11 30.56
C ASN A 158 9.77 23.17 29.86
N GLU A 159 10.91 22.85 30.49
CA GLU A 159 11.86 21.88 29.99
C GLU A 159 11.34 20.44 30.07
N ALA A 160 10.71 20.04 31.19
CA ALA A 160 10.06 18.72 31.30
C ALA A 160 8.86 18.57 30.36
N LEU A 161 8.10 19.65 30.15
CA LEU A 161 7.00 19.72 29.20
C LEU A 161 7.54 19.58 27.78
N LYS A 162 8.59 20.34 27.41
CA LYS A 162 9.26 20.20 26.10
C LYS A 162 9.81 18.80 25.88
N VAL A 163 10.41 18.17 26.89
CA VAL A 163 10.89 16.77 26.81
C VAL A 163 9.73 15.82 26.58
N THR A 164 8.63 15.96 27.34
CA THR A 164 7.43 15.12 27.15
C THR A 164 6.80 15.33 25.77
N LEU A 165 6.76 16.57 25.28
CA LEU A 165 6.24 16.90 23.95
C LEU A 165 7.21 16.57 22.81
N ALA A 166 8.49 16.32 23.07
CA ALA A 166 9.45 15.93 22.04
C ALA A 166 9.18 14.51 21.53
N ASP A 167 8.57 13.66 22.36
CA ASP A 167 8.15 12.32 21.99
C ASP A 167 6.84 12.30 21.18
N TYR A 168 6.09 13.42 21.19
CA TYR A 168 4.88 13.56 20.38
C TYR A 168 5.23 14.00 18.96
N VAL A 169 4.76 13.21 17.99
CA VAL A 169 4.85 13.54 16.56
C VAL A 169 4.01 14.78 16.27
N LYS A 170 4.64 15.86 15.79
CA LYS A 170 3.92 17.04 15.28
C LYS A 170 3.23 16.69 13.96
N THR A 171 2.15 17.39 13.63
CA THR A 171 1.46 17.23 12.34
C THR A 171 2.43 17.31 11.15
N ASP A 172 3.41 18.21 11.22
CA ASP A 172 4.45 18.38 10.19
C ASP A 172 5.46 17.22 10.12
N ASP A 173 5.61 16.45 11.20
CA ASP A 173 6.48 15.28 11.25
C ASP A 173 5.76 14.00 10.78
N VAL A 174 4.42 13.99 10.79
CA VAL A 174 3.63 12.88 10.22
C VAL A 174 4.00 12.66 8.75
N GLU A 175 4.14 13.73 7.97
CA GLU A 175 4.52 13.64 6.55
C GLU A 175 5.91 13.02 6.33
N LYS A 176 6.84 13.22 7.28
CA LYS A 176 8.20 12.64 7.24
C LYS A 176 8.25 11.19 7.74
N LEU A 177 7.27 10.79 8.56
CA LEU A 177 7.17 9.45 9.14
C LEU A 177 6.37 8.49 8.26
N ILE A 178 5.60 9.00 7.31
CA ILE A 178 5.05 8.18 6.23
C ILE A 178 6.24 7.73 5.37
N PRO A 179 6.60 6.43 5.36
CA PRO A 179 7.71 5.98 4.56
C PRO A 179 7.42 6.26 3.08
N ALA A 180 8.45 6.60 2.30
CA ALA A 180 8.33 6.90 0.86
C ALA A 180 7.74 5.75 0.02
N THR A 181 7.55 4.58 0.63
CA THR A 181 6.87 3.41 0.07
C THR A 181 5.34 3.49 0.16
N VAL A 182 4.77 4.39 0.96
CA VAL A 182 3.32 4.64 0.96
C VAL A 182 2.97 5.42 -0.30
N ILE A 183 2.12 4.82 -1.12
CA ILE A 183 1.76 5.33 -2.44
C ILE A 183 0.93 6.60 -2.28
N ASP A 184 1.48 7.71 -2.74
CA ASP A 184 0.74 8.95 -2.99
C ASP A 184 -0.28 8.72 -4.11
N GLY A 185 -1.56 8.71 -3.77
CA GLY A 185 -2.66 8.53 -4.73
C GLY A 185 -2.75 9.63 -5.80
N SER A 186 -1.95 10.70 -5.68
CA SER A 186 -1.83 11.77 -6.68
C SER A 186 -0.89 11.41 -7.83
N LYS A 187 -0.12 10.31 -7.73
CA LYS A 187 0.87 9.88 -8.74
C LYS A 187 0.73 8.39 -9.06
N PRO A 188 1.18 7.93 -10.24
CA PRO A 188 1.26 6.52 -10.54
C PRO A 188 2.16 5.79 -9.52
N ALA A 189 1.66 4.69 -8.97
CA ALA A 189 2.43 3.83 -8.08
C ALA A 189 3.56 3.10 -8.83
N ASP A 190 4.77 3.10 -8.27
CA ASP A 190 5.91 2.30 -8.76
C ASP A 190 6.21 1.18 -7.76
N PHE A 191 5.73 -0.03 -8.05
CA PHE A 191 5.96 -1.22 -7.22
C PHE A 191 7.29 -1.88 -7.62
N LYS A 192 8.32 -1.72 -6.77
CA LYS A 192 9.66 -2.30 -7.01
C LYS A 192 9.77 -3.80 -6.74
N GLU A 193 8.77 -4.36 -6.07
CA GLU A 193 8.67 -5.78 -5.77
C GLU A 193 7.30 -6.31 -6.21
N PRO A 194 7.15 -7.62 -6.47
CA PRO A 194 5.86 -8.21 -6.77
C PRO A 194 4.87 -7.98 -5.62
N VAL A 195 3.72 -7.38 -5.93
CA VAL A 195 2.64 -7.15 -4.96
C VAL A 195 1.43 -7.98 -5.32
N THR A 196 0.92 -8.74 -4.35
CA THR A 196 -0.35 -9.46 -4.46
C THR A 196 -1.48 -8.58 -3.96
N LEU A 197 -2.46 -8.32 -4.81
CA LEU A 197 -3.68 -7.61 -4.45
C LEU A 197 -4.75 -8.63 -4.04
N GLU A 198 -5.03 -8.79 -2.74
CA GLU A 198 -5.98 -9.80 -2.22
C GLU A 198 -7.39 -9.68 -2.82
N LYS A 199 -7.79 -8.47 -3.21
CA LYS A 199 -9.09 -8.17 -3.82
C LYS A 199 -9.06 -8.10 -5.35
N GLY A 200 -7.92 -8.36 -5.97
CA GLY A 200 -7.70 -8.18 -7.41
C GLY A 200 -7.49 -6.72 -7.82
N ALA A 201 -7.02 -6.52 -9.06
CA ALA A 201 -6.86 -5.19 -9.65
C ALA A 201 -8.17 -4.73 -10.30
N VAL A 202 -8.57 -3.48 -10.07
CA VAL A 202 -9.73 -2.84 -10.70
C VAL A 202 -9.35 -1.52 -11.36
N ASP A 203 -10.10 -1.09 -12.38
CA ASP A 203 -9.95 0.20 -13.05
C ASP A 203 -10.55 1.36 -12.23
N GLY A 204 -10.45 2.59 -12.74
CA GLY A 204 -11.00 3.79 -12.08
C GLY A 204 -12.52 3.82 -11.95
N ALA A 205 -13.25 2.92 -12.64
CA ALA A 205 -14.69 2.74 -12.51
C ALA A 205 -15.05 1.53 -11.62
N GLY A 206 -14.05 0.83 -11.08
CA GLY A 206 -14.23 -0.34 -10.22
C GLY A 206 -14.40 -1.67 -10.96
N ASN A 207 -14.19 -1.72 -12.29
CA ASN A 207 -14.26 -2.97 -13.04
C ASN A 207 -12.95 -3.74 -12.89
N ALA A 208 -13.02 -5.06 -12.74
CA ALA A 208 -11.83 -5.90 -12.64
C ALA A 208 -11.00 -5.89 -13.94
N ILE A 209 -9.67 -5.84 -13.77
CA ILE A 209 -8.68 -5.82 -14.85
C ILE A 209 -8.23 -7.26 -15.13
N ALA A 210 -8.11 -7.61 -16.41
CA ALA A 210 -7.72 -8.95 -16.87
C ALA A 210 -6.25 -9.27 -16.55
N THR A 211 -5.97 -10.45 -16.03
CA THR A 211 -4.61 -11.00 -15.97
C THR A 211 -4.33 -11.87 -17.19
N ALA A 212 -3.04 -12.15 -17.48
CA ALA A 212 -2.65 -13.02 -18.60
C ALA A 212 -3.27 -14.44 -18.52
N LYS A 213 -3.55 -14.91 -17.30
CA LYS A 213 -4.22 -16.20 -17.06
C LYS A 213 -5.69 -16.15 -17.50
N ASP A 214 -6.40 -15.08 -17.14
CA ASP A 214 -7.83 -14.93 -17.45
C ASP A 214 -8.10 -14.85 -18.96
N VAL A 215 -7.14 -14.28 -19.71
CA VAL A 215 -7.17 -14.24 -21.18
C VAL A 215 -6.95 -15.62 -21.80
N SER A 216 -6.16 -16.48 -21.15
CA SER A 216 -5.83 -17.82 -21.66
C SER A 216 -6.95 -18.84 -21.41
N ASP A 217 -7.66 -18.72 -20.29
CA ASP A 217 -8.71 -19.65 -19.87
C ASP A 217 -10.10 -19.31 -20.45
N GLY A 218 -10.24 -18.17 -21.13
CA GLY A 218 -11.48 -17.77 -21.81
C GLY A 218 -12.58 -17.20 -20.90
N ASP A 219 -12.26 -16.88 -19.63
CA ASP A 219 -13.20 -16.32 -18.65
C ASP A 219 -13.33 -14.79 -18.77
N ALA A 220 -13.48 -14.27 -19.99
CA ALA A 220 -13.51 -12.83 -20.27
C ALA A 220 -14.90 -12.20 -20.06
N LYS A 221 -15.94 -12.99 -19.76
CA LYS A 221 -17.34 -12.51 -19.75
C LYS A 221 -17.65 -11.51 -18.63
N THR A 222 -16.89 -11.54 -17.55
CA THR A 222 -17.07 -10.71 -16.34
C THR A 222 -16.10 -9.53 -16.26
N LEU A 223 -15.17 -9.44 -17.21
CA LEU A 223 -14.06 -8.49 -17.19
C LEU A 223 -14.18 -7.56 -18.42
N THR A 224 -14.71 -6.34 -18.23
CA THR A 224 -14.95 -5.37 -19.31
C THR A 224 -13.70 -5.14 -20.17
N SER A 225 -12.54 -4.91 -19.54
CA SER A 225 -11.27 -4.70 -20.26
C SER A 225 -10.78 -5.98 -20.97
N ALA A 226 -11.04 -7.16 -20.42
CA ALA A 226 -10.68 -8.43 -21.07
C ALA A 226 -11.54 -8.66 -22.31
N LYS A 227 -12.84 -8.34 -22.22
CA LYS A 227 -13.78 -8.44 -23.33
C LYS A 227 -13.37 -7.51 -24.46
N ASP A 228 -13.06 -6.24 -24.18
CA ASP A 228 -12.65 -5.28 -25.20
C ASP A 228 -11.35 -5.70 -25.90
N TYR A 229 -10.35 -6.17 -25.14
CA TYR A 229 -9.11 -6.70 -25.70
C TYR A 229 -9.34 -7.99 -26.50
N ALA A 230 -10.10 -8.95 -25.95
CA ALA A 230 -10.43 -10.20 -26.61
C ALA A 230 -11.22 -9.95 -27.91
N ASP A 231 -12.19 -9.05 -27.92
CA ASP A 231 -12.94 -8.64 -29.11
C ASP A 231 -12.00 -8.01 -30.16
N THR A 232 -11.03 -7.20 -29.73
CA THR A 232 -10.00 -6.64 -30.62
C THR A 232 -9.08 -7.72 -31.21
N GLN A 233 -8.65 -8.70 -30.41
CA GLN A 233 -7.80 -9.82 -30.87
C GLN A 233 -8.57 -10.86 -31.71
N THR A 234 -9.84 -11.09 -31.38
CA THR A 234 -10.73 -12.02 -32.12
C THR A 234 -11.29 -11.44 -33.41
N SER A 235 -11.07 -10.15 -33.70
CA SER A 235 -11.33 -9.55 -35.01
C SER A 235 -10.60 -10.28 -36.17
N GLY A 236 -9.66 -11.19 -35.88
CA GLY A 236 -9.04 -12.09 -36.86
C GLY A 236 -9.73 -13.45 -37.06
N LYS A 237 -10.81 -13.78 -36.34
CA LYS A 237 -11.63 -14.95 -36.65
C LYS A 237 -12.53 -14.58 -37.83
N ALA A 238 -12.51 -15.42 -38.86
CA ALA A 238 -13.28 -15.22 -40.08
C ALA A 238 -14.72 -14.84 -39.74
N ASP A 239 -15.22 -13.79 -40.40
CA ASP A 239 -16.62 -13.38 -40.32
C ASP A 239 -17.48 -14.64 -40.50
N ASP A 240 -18.29 -14.97 -39.49
CA ASP A 240 -19.06 -16.21 -39.45
C ASP A 240 -20.03 -16.31 -40.64
N SER A 241 -20.38 -15.16 -41.25
CA SER A 241 -21.17 -15.08 -42.48
C SER A 241 -20.40 -15.45 -43.75
N THR A 242 -19.07 -15.58 -43.68
CA THR A 242 -18.17 -15.90 -44.81
C THR A 242 -17.63 -17.34 -44.80
N VAL A 243 -17.87 -18.10 -43.72
CA VAL A 243 -17.41 -19.49 -43.59
C VAL A 243 -18.57 -20.47 -43.66
N VAL A 244 -18.32 -21.64 -44.25
CA VAL A 244 -19.30 -22.74 -44.33
C VAL A 244 -19.16 -23.62 -43.09
N HIS A 245 -20.24 -23.76 -42.31
CA HIS A 245 -20.29 -24.63 -41.15
C HIS A 245 -20.65 -26.07 -41.54
N THR A 246 -20.25 -27.04 -40.71
CA THR A 246 -20.69 -28.45 -40.86
C THR A 246 -22.22 -28.58 -40.87
N ALA A 247 -22.93 -27.64 -40.22
CA ALA A 247 -24.38 -27.55 -40.25
C ALA A 247 -24.92 -27.14 -41.63
N ASP A 248 -24.25 -26.24 -42.34
CA ASP A 248 -24.64 -25.77 -43.68
C ASP A 248 -24.51 -26.88 -44.73
N MET A 249 -23.56 -27.81 -44.53
CA MET A 249 -23.36 -28.96 -45.40
C MET A 249 -24.36 -30.11 -45.17
N ARG A 250 -25.12 -30.09 -44.07
CA ARG A 250 -26.11 -31.12 -43.75
C ARG A 250 -27.50 -30.60 -44.09
N LYS A 251 -28.21 -31.33 -44.96
CA LYS A 251 -29.64 -31.12 -45.07
C LYS A 251 -30.33 -31.51 -43.75
N PRO A 252 -31.42 -30.83 -43.36
CA PRO A 252 -32.25 -31.25 -42.22
C PRO A 252 -32.60 -32.73 -42.34
N ALA A 253 -32.72 -33.44 -41.21
CA ALA A 253 -33.05 -34.87 -41.22
C ALA A 253 -34.35 -35.19 -41.99
N SER A 254 -35.29 -34.24 -42.06
CA SER A 254 -36.52 -34.34 -42.85
C SER A 254 -36.32 -34.26 -44.37
N GLN A 255 -35.14 -33.86 -44.83
CA GLN A 255 -34.75 -33.75 -46.24
C GLN A 255 -33.66 -34.76 -46.62
N VAL A 256 -33.21 -35.59 -45.67
CA VAL A 256 -32.35 -36.74 -45.97
C VAL A 256 -33.28 -37.86 -46.44
N ALA A 257 -33.04 -38.37 -47.66
CA ALA A 257 -33.82 -39.47 -48.23
C ALA A 257 -33.82 -40.67 -47.26
N SER A 258 -34.98 -41.30 -47.07
CA SER A 258 -35.07 -42.52 -46.28
C SER A 258 -34.37 -43.68 -47.01
N ILE A 259 -34.02 -44.73 -46.27
CA ILE A 259 -33.42 -45.94 -46.88
C ILE A 259 -34.33 -46.55 -47.94
N ASP A 260 -35.65 -46.50 -47.75
CA ASP A 260 -36.63 -46.98 -48.72
C ASP A 260 -36.63 -46.12 -49.99
N GLU A 261 -36.50 -44.80 -49.87
CA GLU A 261 -36.41 -43.89 -51.02
C GLU A 261 -35.12 -44.10 -51.82
N VAL A 262 -34.00 -44.36 -51.13
CA VAL A 262 -32.71 -44.70 -51.75
C VAL A 262 -32.81 -46.03 -52.50
N ASN A 263 -33.43 -47.06 -51.90
CA ASN A 263 -33.63 -48.37 -52.54
C ASN A 263 -34.47 -48.26 -53.81
N VAL A 264 -35.57 -47.51 -53.79
CA VAL A 264 -36.43 -47.30 -54.97
C VAL A 264 -35.70 -46.55 -56.09
N LYS A 265 -34.79 -45.63 -55.76
CA LYS A 265 -33.94 -44.93 -56.74
C LYS A 265 -32.81 -45.81 -57.26
N GLN A 266 -32.27 -46.71 -56.44
CA GLN A 266 -31.26 -47.68 -56.84
C GLN A 266 -31.84 -48.72 -57.81
N ASP A 267 -33.08 -49.16 -57.62
CA ASP A 267 -33.81 -50.04 -58.54
C ASP A 267 -34.10 -49.42 -59.93
N LYS A 268 -33.95 -48.09 -60.07
CA LYS A 268 -34.06 -47.37 -61.36
C LYS A 268 -32.73 -47.21 -62.09
N LEU A 269 -31.62 -47.65 -61.51
CA LEU A 269 -30.35 -47.71 -62.22
C LEU A 269 -30.32 -49.04 -63.01
N ASP A 270 -30.40 -48.96 -64.34
CA ASP A 270 -30.28 -50.10 -65.26
C ASP A 270 -28.85 -50.70 -65.30
N TYR A 271 -28.24 -50.96 -64.14
CA TYR A 271 -27.05 -51.78 -64.07
C TYR A 271 -27.49 -53.23 -64.00
N THR A 272 -27.46 -53.95 -65.13
CA THR A 272 -27.52 -55.42 -65.10
C THR A 272 -26.21 -55.91 -64.50
N PRO A 273 -26.19 -56.47 -63.27
CA PRO A 273 -24.96 -57.05 -62.74
C PRO A 273 -24.54 -58.18 -63.69
N ALA A 274 -23.24 -58.26 -64.01
CA ALA A 274 -22.73 -59.37 -64.81
C ALA A 274 -23.17 -60.69 -64.16
N ASN A 275 -23.79 -61.58 -64.94
CA ASN A 275 -24.17 -62.91 -64.44
C ASN A 275 -22.89 -63.70 -64.18
N ASP A 276 -22.58 -63.88 -62.90
CA ASP A 276 -21.39 -64.55 -62.40
C ASP A 276 -21.20 -65.96 -63.01
N ALA A 277 -22.30 -66.64 -63.34
CA ALA A 277 -22.29 -67.97 -63.93
C ALA A 277 -21.67 -68.03 -65.36
N ASN A 278 -21.53 -66.89 -66.04
CA ASN A 278 -21.01 -66.82 -67.42
C ASN A 278 -19.62 -66.18 -67.52
N MET A 279 -18.94 -65.97 -66.39
CA MET A 279 -17.63 -65.34 -66.32
C MET A 279 -16.55 -66.39 -66.02
N PHE A 280 -15.40 -66.27 -66.69
CA PHE A 280 -14.20 -67.02 -66.28
C PHE A 280 -13.56 -66.31 -65.08
N HIS A 281 -13.38 -67.03 -63.97
CA HIS A 281 -12.75 -66.46 -62.79
C HIS A 281 -11.25 -66.61 -62.83
N ARG A 282 -10.56 -65.56 -62.38
CA ARG A 282 -9.11 -65.56 -62.19
C ARG A 282 -8.82 -65.76 -60.70
N SER A 283 -7.93 -66.68 -60.37
CA SER A 283 -7.50 -66.90 -58.99
C SER A 283 -6.93 -65.59 -58.43
N PRO A 284 -7.45 -65.10 -57.28
CA PRO A 284 -6.96 -63.87 -56.68
C PRO A 284 -5.50 -63.99 -56.20
N ASP A 285 -5.07 -65.19 -55.83
CA ASP A 285 -3.73 -65.42 -55.27
C ASP A 285 -2.65 -65.60 -56.34
N THR A 286 -3.02 -66.16 -57.51
CA THR A 286 -2.06 -66.53 -58.56
C THR A 286 -2.25 -65.79 -59.87
N GLY A 287 -3.39 -65.13 -60.06
CA GLY A 287 -3.74 -64.48 -61.33
C GLY A 287 -4.02 -65.46 -62.48
N ALA A 288 -4.05 -66.78 -62.23
CA ALA A 288 -4.34 -67.78 -63.24
C ALA A 288 -5.84 -68.05 -63.38
N VAL A 289 -6.33 -68.25 -64.60
CA VAL A 289 -7.66 -68.80 -64.85
C VAL A 289 -7.53 -70.32 -64.81
N ALA A 290 -8.10 -70.96 -63.79
CA ALA A 290 -7.99 -72.41 -63.58
C ALA A 290 -9.16 -73.20 -64.20
N GLU A 291 -10.18 -72.49 -64.70
CA GLU A 291 -11.35 -73.08 -65.33
C GLU A 291 -11.02 -73.46 -66.79
N SER A 292 -11.15 -74.74 -67.14
CA SER A 292 -10.97 -75.19 -68.53
C SER A 292 -12.25 -74.96 -69.32
N GLY A 293 -12.27 -73.92 -70.15
CA GLY A 293 -13.28 -73.75 -71.20
C GLY A 293 -12.88 -74.53 -72.45
N ASN A 294 -13.75 -75.39 -72.95
CA ASN A 294 -13.61 -75.85 -74.33
C ASN A 294 -13.91 -74.62 -75.21
N PHE A 295 -12.96 -74.20 -76.06
CA PHE A 295 -13.17 -73.14 -77.04
C PHE A 295 -13.25 -73.75 -78.45
N PRO A 296 -14.35 -74.44 -78.84
CA PRO A 296 -14.48 -74.94 -80.19
C PRO A 296 -14.46 -73.77 -81.16
N GLY A 297 -13.45 -73.73 -82.04
CA GLY A 297 -13.35 -72.72 -83.09
C GLY A 297 -12.84 -71.37 -82.60
N LEU A 298 -11.71 -71.34 -81.87
CA LEU A 298 -11.01 -70.10 -81.54
C LEU A 298 -10.70 -69.34 -82.83
N GLN A 299 -11.49 -68.31 -83.09
CA GLN A 299 -11.34 -67.42 -84.22
C GLN A 299 -11.01 -66.02 -83.69
N VAL A 300 -9.89 -65.45 -84.12
CA VAL A 300 -9.61 -64.04 -83.88
C VAL A 300 -9.97 -63.31 -85.16
N LYS A 301 -11.00 -62.46 -85.10
CA LYS A 301 -11.52 -61.70 -86.26
C LYS A 301 -11.89 -62.59 -87.46
N GLY A 302 -12.45 -63.77 -87.18
CA GLY A 302 -12.88 -64.73 -88.21
C GLY A 302 -11.78 -65.63 -88.78
N VAL A 303 -10.53 -65.51 -88.30
CA VAL A 303 -9.41 -66.36 -88.70
C VAL A 303 -9.16 -67.42 -87.64
N SER A 304 -9.16 -68.70 -88.03
CA SER A 304 -8.82 -69.81 -87.14
C SER A 304 -7.39 -69.66 -86.61
N VAL A 305 -7.24 -69.75 -85.30
CA VAL A 305 -5.93 -69.74 -84.65
C VAL A 305 -5.36 -71.17 -84.68
N ALA A 306 -4.12 -71.34 -85.17
CA ALA A 306 -3.46 -72.65 -85.21
C ALA A 306 -3.14 -73.14 -83.79
N THR A 307 -3.34 -74.43 -83.55
CA THR A 307 -3.03 -75.09 -82.28
C THR A 307 -1.56 -75.53 -82.20
N SER A 308 -1.10 -75.91 -81.00
CA SER A 308 0.24 -76.50 -80.82
C SER A 308 0.44 -77.75 -81.68
N ASP A 309 -0.62 -78.54 -81.90
CA ASP A 309 -0.58 -79.73 -82.74
C ASP A 309 -0.43 -79.36 -84.23
N ASP A 310 -1.09 -78.28 -84.67
CA ASP A 310 -0.92 -77.72 -86.02
C ASP A 310 0.51 -77.23 -86.25
N LEU A 311 1.12 -76.57 -85.24
CA LEU A 311 2.53 -76.15 -85.29
C LEU A 311 3.49 -77.34 -85.32
N ASN A 312 3.26 -78.35 -84.49
CA ASN A 312 4.15 -79.50 -84.36
C ASN A 312 4.25 -80.29 -85.68
N ASN A 313 3.13 -80.47 -86.36
CA ASN A 313 3.08 -81.08 -87.69
C ASN A 313 3.81 -80.24 -88.76
N TYR A 314 3.81 -78.91 -88.65
CA TYR A 314 4.53 -78.03 -89.57
C TYR A 314 6.05 -78.04 -89.35
N TYR A 315 6.52 -78.05 -88.10
CA TYR A 315 7.95 -78.00 -87.78
C TYR A 315 8.69 -79.30 -88.07
N HIS A 316 8.08 -80.46 -87.79
CA HIS A 316 8.70 -81.75 -88.13
C HIS A 316 8.80 -82.02 -89.63
N ALA A 317 8.07 -81.28 -90.46
CA ALA A 317 8.19 -81.38 -91.91
C ALA A 317 9.45 -80.69 -92.49
N ASN A 318 10.18 -79.85 -91.74
CA ASN A 318 11.03 -78.81 -92.34
C ASN A 318 12.49 -78.61 -91.86
N ALA A 319 13.09 -79.31 -90.90
CA ALA A 319 14.54 -79.12 -90.61
C ALA A 319 15.25 -80.30 -89.90
N SER A 320 16.43 -80.70 -90.41
CA SER A 320 17.26 -81.83 -89.94
C SER A 320 18.52 -81.41 -89.16
N ASP A 321 19.02 -82.29 -88.30
CA ASP A 321 20.13 -82.10 -87.33
C ASP A 321 21.43 -81.47 -87.89
N ASP A 322 21.71 -81.66 -89.19
CA ASP A 322 22.90 -81.10 -89.86
C ASP A 322 23.01 -79.57 -89.74
N ALA A 323 21.88 -78.87 -89.74
CA ALA A 323 21.86 -77.41 -89.62
C ALA A 323 22.27 -76.94 -88.20
N ALA A 324 21.96 -77.72 -87.17
CA ALA A 324 22.27 -77.38 -85.78
C ALA A 324 23.78 -77.52 -85.49
N LEU A 325 24.44 -78.54 -86.07
CA LEU A 325 25.88 -78.78 -85.88
C LEU A 325 26.75 -77.65 -86.45
N ALA A 326 26.36 -77.10 -87.62
CA ALA A 326 27.09 -76.01 -88.26
C ALA A 326 27.09 -74.73 -87.39
N ALA A 327 25.98 -74.43 -86.72
CA ALA A 327 25.87 -73.27 -85.84
C ALA A 327 26.75 -73.38 -84.59
N ALA A 328 26.90 -74.59 -84.02
CA ALA A 328 27.73 -74.81 -82.84
C ALA A 328 29.24 -74.60 -83.11
N LYS A 329 29.72 -74.97 -84.31
CA LYS A 329 31.14 -74.79 -84.70
C LYS A 329 31.54 -73.32 -84.87
N ALA A 330 30.59 -72.42 -85.16
CA ALA A 330 30.87 -71.01 -85.41
C ALA A 330 31.05 -70.16 -84.13
N ALA A 331 30.69 -70.69 -82.94
CA ALA A 331 30.76 -69.95 -81.69
C ALA A 331 32.15 -70.01 -81.03
N THR A 332 32.80 -68.86 -80.83
CA THR A 332 34.09 -68.76 -80.15
C THR A 332 33.88 -68.56 -78.63
N VAL A 333 33.90 -69.64 -77.84
CA VAL A 333 33.79 -69.58 -76.37
C VAL A 333 35.18 -69.79 -75.74
N PRO A 334 35.67 -68.89 -74.85
CA PRO A 334 36.98 -69.04 -74.23
C PRO A 334 37.07 -70.32 -73.38
N GLY A 335 38.05 -71.19 -73.66
CA GLY A 335 38.29 -72.44 -72.91
C GLY A 335 37.84 -73.72 -73.63
N ILE A 336 37.17 -73.62 -74.78
CA ILE A 336 36.89 -74.76 -75.67
C ILE A 336 37.65 -74.57 -76.96
N PHE A 337 38.54 -75.51 -77.26
CA PHE A 337 39.25 -75.59 -78.54
C PHE A 337 38.57 -76.69 -79.36
N TRP A 338 38.06 -76.33 -80.53
CA TRP A 338 37.63 -77.32 -81.51
C TRP A 338 38.87 -77.88 -82.19
N PHE A 339 39.14 -79.16 -81.98
CA PHE A 339 40.16 -79.89 -82.71
C PHE A 339 39.47 -80.59 -83.89
N GLU A 340 39.95 -80.37 -85.11
CA GLU A 340 39.62 -81.27 -86.22
C GLU A 340 40.41 -82.56 -86.00
N GLU A 341 39.70 -83.67 -85.88
CA GLU A 341 40.28 -85.01 -85.93
C GLU A 341 40.70 -85.26 -87.40
N ALA A 342 41.95 -85.70 -87.59
CA ALA A 342 42.64 -85.80 -88.88
C ALA A 342 41.93 -86.70 -89.91
#